data_AF-A0A259SWZ7-F1
#
_entry.id   AF-A0A259SWZ7-F1
#
_cell.length_a   1.000
_cell.length_b   1.000
_cell.length_c   1.000
_cell.angle_alpha   90.00
_cell.angle_beta   90.00
_cell.angle_gamma   90.00
#
_symmetry.space_group_name_H-M   'P 1'
#
loop_
_entity.id
_entity.type
_entity.pdbx_description
1 polymer ?
#
loop_
_entity_poly.entity_id
_entity_poly.type
_entity_poly.pdbx_seq_one_letter_code
_entity_poly.pdbx_strand_id
1 'polypeptide(L)'
;MREIKFRAWDKKFNIMLDPEAFNRNDIWISGEGSIYEIEEWCTFGGGGKVEIDCSEQYVLMQSTGHIDRNGKDIYEGDIVQIQGHPFEGPMQINGNYEVGYNDRMELCCGSLLLHRERHYAEVIGNKFENPSLLEVTNE
;
A
#
# COMPACT_ATOMS: atom_id res chain seq x y z
N MET A 1 -17.79 -11.91 -2.24
CA MET A 1 -17.60 -10.46 -2.00
C MET A 1 -16.20 -10.30 -1.41
N ARG A 2 -15.35 -9.43 -1.97
CA ARG A 2 -14.00 -9.23 -1.43
C ARG A 2 -14.04 -8.26 -0.25
N GLU A 3 -13.13 -8.42 0.70
CA GLU A 3 -12.93 -7.44 1.76
C GLU A 3 -12.37 -6.14 1.18
N ILE A 4 -12.80 -5.00 1.74
CA ILE A 4 -12.30 -3.68 1.38
C ILE A 4 -11.47 -3.18 2.57
N LYS A 5 -10.15 -3.18 2.40
CA LYS A 5 -9.17 -2.78 3.42
C LYS A 5 -8.26 -1.69 2.85
N PHE A 6 -7.81 -0.82 3.73
CA PHE A 6 -6.90 0.27 3.40
C PHE A 6 -5.78 0.33 4.43
N ARG A 7 -4.62 0.77 3.97
CA ARG A 7 -3.52 1.27 4.81
C ARG A 7 -3.16 2.68 4.34
N ALA A 8 -2.45 3.43 5.17
CA ALA A 8 -2.06 4.80 4.83
C ALA A 8 -0.57 5.03 5.10
N TRP A 9 0.11 5.68 4.17
CA TRP A 9 1.43 6.26 4.42
C TRP A 9 1.26 7.66 5.01
N ASP A 10 1.81 7.88 6.20
CA ASP A 10 1.86 9.20 6.83
C ASP A 10 3.15 9.93 6.43
N LYS A 11 3.04 10.95 5.56
CA LYS A 11 4.20 11.73 5.10
C LYS A 11 4.83 12.58 6.22
N LYS A 12 4.09 12.89 7.29
CA LYS A 12 4.57 13.74 8.39
C LYS A 12 5.52 12.97 9.29
N PHE A 13 5.15 11.73 9.63
CA PHE A 13 5.93 10.87 10.52
C PHE A 13 6.76 9.81 9.79
N ASN A 14 6.55 9.63 8.48
CA ASN A 14 7.15 8.59 7.65
C ASN A 14 6.92 7.18 8.24
N ILE A 15 5.65 6.88 8.54
CA ILE A 15 5.23 5.59 9.06
C ILE A 15 4.08 5.02 8.22
N MET A 16 4.06 3.69 8.09
CA MET A 16 2.94 2.97 7.52
C MET A 16 1.89 2.69 8.60
N LEU A 17 0.69 3.24 8.43
CA LEU A 17 -0.48 2.91 9.21
C LEU A 17 -1.14 1.67 8.60
N ASP A 18 -0.58 0.51 8.94
CA ASP A 18 -1.08 -0.80 8.52
C ASP A 18 -2.18 -1.28 9.50
N PRO A 19 -3.37 -1.69 9.02
CA PRO A 19 -4.46 -2.14 9.88
C PRO A 19 -4.09 -3.37 10.74
N GLU A 20 -3.10 -4.17 10.34
CA GLU A 20 -2.63 -5.32 11.14
C GLU A 20 -1.62 -4.90 12.23
N ALA A 21 -0.90 -3.80 12.04
CA ALA A 21 0.14 -3.34 12.96
C ALA A 21 -0.30 -2.18 13.87
N PHE A 22 -1.19 -1.33 13.39
CA PHE A 22 -1.65 -0.12 14.06
C PHE A 22 -3.18 -0.10 14.13
N ASN A 23 -3.72 -0.27 15.34
CA ASN A 23 -5.13 -0.02 15.60
C ASN A 23 -5.37 1.48 15.90
N ARG A 24 -4.92 2.37 15.01
CA ARG A 24 -5.16 3.82 15.13
C ARG A 24 -6.53 4.10 14.50
N ASN A 25 -7.50 4.51 15.31
CA ASN A 25 -8.91 4.65 14.92
C ASN A 25 -9.29 6.08 14.46
N ASP A 26 -8.31 6.94 14.16
CA ASP A 26 -8.55 8.39 14.18
C ASP A 26 -8.55 9.05 12.79
N ILE A 27 -8.50 8.26 11.71
CA ILE A 27 -8.54 8.77 10.33
C ILE A 27 -9.91 8.47 9.71
N TRP A 28 -10.54 9.50 9.16
CA TRP A 28 -11.84 9.44 8.49
C TRP A 28 -11.69 9.84 7.02
N ILE A 29 -12.44 9.18 6.15
CA ILE A 29 -12.51 9.54 4.72
C ILE A 29 -13.93 10.02 4.43
N SER A 30 -14.09 11.24 3.93
CA SER A 30 -15.40 11.77 3.54
C SER A 30 -15.91 11.10 2.26
N GLY A 31 -17.19 11.28 1.95
CA GLY A 31 -17.76 10.79 0.69
C GLY A 31 -17.16 11.42 -0.57
N GLU A 32 -16.43 12.53 -0.42
CA GLU A 32 -15.70 13.20 -1.51
C GLU A 32 -14.23 12.74 -1.59
N GLY A 33 -13.78 11.87 -0.68
CA GLY A 33 -12.43 11.32 -0.64
C GLY A 33 -11.43 12.12 0.19
N SER A 34 -11.84 13.22 0.83
CA SER A 34 -10.98 13.98 1.73
C SER A 34 -10.70 13.22 3.02
N ILE A 35 -9.48 13.33 3.54
CA ILE A 35 -9.01 12.61 4.72
C ILE A 35 -8.96 13.58 5.90
N TYR A 36 -9.56 13.19 7.03
CA TYR A 36 -9.62 14.01 8.23
C TYR A 36 -9.07 13.27 9.45
N GLU A 37 -8.41 14.02 10.31
CA GLU A 37 -8.12 13.60 11.68
C GLU A 37 -8.95 14.41 12.67
N ILE A 38 -9.33 13.77 13.79
CA ILE A 38 -9.95 14.47 14.91
C ILE A 38 -8.86 14.81 15.91
N GLU A 39 -8.63 16.11 16.11
CA GLU A 39 -7.87 16.58 17.26
C GLU A 39 -8.83 16.97 18.40
N GLU A 40 -8.66 16.30 19.54
CA GLU A 40 -9.32 16.65 20.79
C GLU A 40 -8.46 17.65 21.57
N TRP A 41 -9.06 18.78 21.94
CA TRP A 41 -8.42 19.76 22.79
C TRP A 41 -9.24 19.95 24.07
N CYS A 42 -8.57 19.83 25.21
CA CYS A 42 -9.17 20.10 26.52
C CYS A 42 -8.62 21.41 27.09
N THR A 43 -9.52 22.33 27.44
CA THR A 43 -9.17 23.56 28.18
C THR A 43 -9.88 23.57 29.55
N PHE A 44 -9.40 24.39 30.49
CA PHE A 44 -10.05 24.56 31.79
C PHE A 44 -11.41 25.25 31.63
N GLY A 45 -12.46 24.46 31.38
CA GLY A 45 -13.85 24.93 31.23
C GLY A 45 -14.63 24.28 30.09
N GLY A 46 -13.98 23.49 29.23
CA GLY A 46 -14.63 22.79 28.12
C GLY A 46 -13.64 22.12 27.18
N GLY A 47 -14.11 21.10 26.47
CA GLY A 47 -13.37 20.42 25.40
C GLY A 47 -14.11 20.55 24.07
N GLY A 48 -13.35 20.49 22.97
CA GLY A 48 -13.89 20.52 21.61
C GLY A 48 -13.18 19.48 20.73
N LYS A 49 -13.85 19.09 19.65
CA LYS A 49 -13.27 18.30 18.57
C LYS A 49 -13.16 19.19 17.34
N VAL A 50 -12.00 19.21 16.70
CA VAL A 50 -11.82 19.85 15.39
C VAL A 50 -11.45 18.78 14.39
N GLU A 51 -12.11 18.81 13.23
CA GLU A 51 -11.74 18.02 12.07
C GLU A 51 -10.68 18.80 11.30
N ILE A 52 -9.52 18.18 11.11
CA ILE A 52 -8.40 18.77 10.36
C ILE A 52 -8.29 18.02 9.05
N ASP A 53 -8.34 18.77 7.95
CA ASP A 53 -8.07 18.21 6.62
C ASP A 53 -6.60 17.81 6.52
N CYS A 54 -6.37 16.51 6.42
CA CYS A 54 -5.07 15.86 6.32
C CYS A 54 -4.89 15.15 4.97
N SER A 55 -5.68 15.51 3.94
CA SER A 55 -5.65 14.88 2.62
C SER A 55 -4.27 14.92 1.96
N GLU A 56 -3.51 15.99 2.18
CA GLU A 56 -2.14 16.12 1.65
C GLU A 56 -1.09 15.35 2.46
N GLN A 57 -1.38 15.04 3.74
CA GLN A 57 -0.47 14.33 4.64
C GLN A 57 -0.48 12.81 4.38
N TYR A 58 -1.63 12.26 4.04
CA TYR A 58 -1.81 10.82 3.90
C TYR A 58 -1.82 10.37 2.44
N VAL A 59 -1.20 9.22 2.19
CA VAL A 59 -1.39 8.47 0.93
C VAL A 59 -2.09 7.17 1.24
N LEU A 60 -3.35 7.04 0.80
CA LEU A 60 -4.12 5.81 0.95
C LEU A 60 -3.66 4.77 -0.08
N MET A 61 -3.63 3.51 0.36
CA MET A 61 -3.39 2.35 -0.49
C MET A 61 -4.46 1.30 -0.21
N GLN A 62 -5.12 0.82 -1.26
CA GLN A 62 -6.15 -0.21 -1.11
C GLN A 62 -5.53 -1.61 -1.16
N SER A 63 -6.09 -2.55 -0.38
CA SER A 63 -5.81 -3.98 -0.57
C SER A 63 -6.31 -4.42 -1.95
N THR A 64 -5.47 -5.17 -2.66
CA THR A 64 -5.82 -5.76 -3.96
C THR A 64 -6.84 -6.89 -3.81
N GLY A 65 -6.97 -7.47 -2.62
CA GLY A 65 -7.72 -8.71 -2.38
C GLY A 65 -6.98 -9.98 -2.85
N HIS A 66 -5.72 -9.85 -3.28
CA HIS A 66 -4.83 -10.97 -3.51
C HIS A 66 -3.86 -11.13 -2.35
N ILE A 67 -3.45 -12.37 -2.14
CA ILE A 67 -2.50 -12.79 -1.13
C ILE A 67 -1.26 -13.32 -1.87
N ASP A 68 -0.09 -12.99 -1.36
CA ASP A 68 1.20 -13.47 -1.87
C ASP A 68 1.46 -14.95 -1.54
N ARG A 69 2.61 -15.48 -1.95
CA ARG A 69 2.98 -16.89 -1.71
C ARG A 69 3.14 -17.26 -0.23
N ASN A 70 3.34 -16.27 0.64
CA ASN A 70 3.56 -16.45 2.08
C ASN A 70 2.31 -16.19 2.92
N GLY A 71 1.17 -15.90 2.29
CA GLY A 71 -0.07 -15.66 3.01
C GLY A 71 -0.30 -14.20 3.42
N LYS A 72 0.53 -13.25 2.92
CA LYS A 72 0.39 -11.82 3.22
C LYS A 72 -0.47 -11.12 2.18
N ASP A 73 -1.35 -10.24 2.63
CA ASP A 73 -2.17 -9.39 1.76
C ASP A 73 -1.28 -8.45 0.93
N ILE A 74 -1.62 -8.31 -0.36
CA ILE A 74 -0.93 -7.40 -1.28
C ILE A 74 -1.76 -6.10 -1.39
N TYR A 75 -1.12 -4.97 -1.15
CA TYR A 75 -1.69 -3.63 -1.27
C TYR A 75 -1.11 -2.88 -2.48
N GLU A 76 -1.81 -1.84 -2.92
CA GLU A 76 -1.26 -0.87 -3.87
C GLU A 76 0.06 -0.27 -3.34
N GLY A 77 1.04 -0.09 -4.23
CA GLY A 77 2.36 0.43 -3.90
C GLY A 77 3.29 -0.57 -3.18
N ASP A 78 2.85 -1.80 -2.90
CA ASP A 78 3.76 -2.87 -2.47
C ASP A 78 4.80 -3.16 -3.53
N ILE A 79 5.97 -3.59 -3.09
CA ILE A 79 7.03 -4.13 -3.93
C ILE A 79 7.03 -5.63 -3.70
N VAL A 80 6.74 -6.37 -4.77
CA VAL A 80 6.77 -7.83 -4.75
C VAL A 80 8.00 -8.34 -5.46
N GLN A 81 8.59 -9.39 -4.90
CA GLN A 81 9.64 -10.16 -5.54
C GLN A 81 9.02 -11.38 -6.22
N ILE A 82 9.20 -11.49 -7.54
CA ILE A 82 8.84 -12.67 -8.32
C ILE A 82 10.04 -13.60 -8.39
N GLN A 83 9.85 -14.86 -7.99
CA GLN A 83 10.87 -15.90 -8.07
C GLN A 83 10.29 -17.25 -8.47
N GLY A 84 11.07 -18.03 -9.22
CA GLY A 84 10.70 -19.40 -9.60
C GLY A 84 9.57 -19.46 -10.62
N HIS A 85 9.37 -18.39 -11.39
CA HIS A 85 8.34 -18.37 -12.43
C HIS A 85 8.69 -19.39 -13.54
N PRO A 86 7.73 -20.21 -14.02
CA PRO A 86 8.00 -21.30 -14.98
C PRO A 86 8.49 -20.81 -16.35
N PHE A 87 8.29 -19.53 -16.67
CA PHE A 87 8.76 -18.89 -17.90
C PHE A 87 10.00 -18.02 -17.68
N GLU A 88 10.69 -18.19 -16.55
CA GLU A 88 11.97 -17.54 -16.30
C GLU A 88 13.04 -17.98 -17.32
N GLY A 89 13.84 -17.03 -17.81
CA GLY A 89 14.80 -17.24 -18.90
C GLY A 89 14.28 -16.72 -20.25
N PRO A 90 13.27 -17.36 -20.87
CA PRO A 90 12.67 -16.86 -22.13
C PRO A 90 12.11 -15.45 -22.01
N MET A 91 11.59 -15.08 -20.83
CA MET A 91 10.91 -13.80 -20.61
C MET A 91 11.55 -12.89 -19.56
N GLN A 92 12.56 -13.36 -18.81
CA GLN A 92 13.23 -12.63 -17.72
C GLN A 92 12.21 -11.96 -16.76
N ILE A 93 11.45 -12.79 -16.04
CA ILE A 93 10.29 -12.37 -15.24
C ILE A 93 10.64 -12.23 -13.76
N ASN A 94 11.67 -12.93 -13.28
CA ASN A 94 12.08 -12.83 -11.89
C ASN A 94 12.69 -11.45 -11.64
N GLY A 95 12.28 -10.83 -10.52
CA GLY A 95 12.69 -9.47 -10.19
C GLY A 95 11.78 -8.85 -9.14
N ASN A 96 12.07 -7.58 -8.81
CA ASN A 96 11.26 -6.78 -7.90
C ASN A 96 10.38 -5.84 -8.71
N TYR A 97 9.09 -5.77 -8.37
CA TYR A 97 8.12 -4.97 -9.11
C TYR A 97 7.16 -4.25 -8.16
N GLU A 98 6.86 -2.99 -8.47
CA GLU A 98 5.79 -2.25 -7.80
C GLU A 98 4.41 -2.76 -8.24
N VAL A 99 3.51 -2.93 -7.27
CA VAL A 99 2.11 -3.25 -7.48
C VAL A 99 1.30 -1.98 -7.72
N GLY A 100 0.54 -1.95 -8.81
CA GLY A 100 -0.31 -0.81 -9.16
C GLY A 100 -1.16 -1.07 -10.39
N TYR A 101 -1.92 -0.06 -10.82
CA TYR A 101 -2.69 -0.13 -12.06
C TYR A 101 -1.91 0.44 -13.22
N ASN A 102 -1.95 -0.23 -14.36
CA ASN A 102 -1.44 0.32 -15.61
C ASN A 102 -2.47 1.28 -16.27
N ASP A 103 -2.11 1.90 -17.39
CA ASP A 103 -2.96 2.83 -18.15
C ASP A 103 -4.26 2.20 -18.69
N ARG A 104 -4.38 0.87 -18.62
CA ARG A 104 -5.57 0.10 -19.02
C ARG A 104 -6.44 -0.30 -17.83
N MET A 105 -6.14 0.22 -16.63
CA MET A 105 -6.81 -0.12 -15.36
C MET A 105 -6.67 -1.60 -14.99
N GLU A 106 -5.59 -2.25 -15.43
CA GLU A 106 -5.26 -3.62 -15.03
C GLU A 106 -4.34 -3.59 -13.81
N LEU A 107 -4.68 -4.39 -12.81
CA LEU A 107 -3.87 -4.54 -11.60
C LEU A 107 -2.66 -5.44 -11.89
N CYS A 108 -1.47 -4.85 -11.76
CA CYS A 108 -0.20 -5.43 -12.18
C CYS A 108 0.85 -5.36 -11.07
N CYS A 109 1.90 -6.18 -11.20
CA CYS A 109 3.20 -5.95 -10.59
C CYS A 109 4.19 -5.65 -11.72
N GLY A 110 4.55 -4.37 -11.88
CA GLY A 110 5.26 -3.90 -13.07
C GLY A 110 4.38 -4.06 -14.33
N SER A 111 4.90 -4.74 -15.36
CA SER A 111 4.17 -5.03 -16.60
C SER A 111 3.36 -6.33 -16.58
N LEU A 112 3.39 -7.07 -15.46
CA LEU A 112 2.81 -8.40 -15.32
C LEU A 112 1.48 -8.34 -14.57
N LEU A 113 0.47 -9.10 -15.00
CA LEU A 113 -0.84 -9.11 -14.35
C LEU A 113 -0.76 -9.80 -12.98
N LEU A 114 -1.09 -9.07 -11.91
CA LEU A 114 -0.89 -9.52 -10.53
C LEU A 114 -1.60 -10.85 -10.24
N HIS A 115 -2.82 -11.03 -10.77
CA HIS A 115 -3.59 -12.25 -10.55
C HIS A 115 -2.95 -13.52 -11.15
N ARG A 116 -1.99 -13.38 -12.08
CA ARG A 116 -1.22 -14.50 -12.64
C ARG A 116 0.05 -14.75 -11.84
N GLU A 117 0.67 -13.68 -11.38
CA GLU A 117 1.98 -13.72 -10.73
C GLU A 117 1.92 -13.98 -9.22
N ARG A 118 0.78 -13.75 -8.55
CA ARG A 118 0.65 -13.83 -7.07
C ARG A 118 1.19 -15.11 -6.43
N HIS A 119 1.19 -16.23 -7.15
CA HIS A 119 1.69 -17.52 -6.65
C HIS A 119 3.22 -17.60 -6.57
N TYR A 120 3.91 -16.72 -7.28
CA TYR A 120 5.36 -16.58 -7.32
C TYR A 120 5.85 -15.31 -6.63
N ALA A 121 4.90 -14.44 -6.26
CA ALA A 121 5.14 -13.15 -5.63
C ALA A 121 5.28 -13.28 -4.11
N GLU A 122 6.23 -12.54 -3.55
CA GLU A 122 6.37 -12.29 -2.12
C GLU A 122 6.47 -10.78 -1.88
N VAL A 123 5.68 -10.24 -0.97
CA VAL A 123 5.78 -8.82 -0.59
C VAL A 123 7.05 -8.62 0.24
N ILE A 124 8.01 -7.89 -0.33
CA ILE A 124 9.32 -7.62 0.30
C ILE A 124 9.45 -6.18 0.84
N GLY A 125 8.46 -5.33 0.58
CA GLY A 125 8.44 -3.94 1.02
C GLY A 125 7.37 -3.14 0.29
N ASN A 126 7.46 -1.81 0.34
CA ASN A 126 6.63 -0.91 -0.46
C ASN A 126 7.43 0.32 -0.89
N LYS A 127 6.91 1.06 -1.87
CA LYS A 127 7.61 2.22 -2.46
C LYS A 127 7.87 3.39 -1.50
N PHE A 128 7.22 3.42 -0.35
CA PHE A 128 7.39 4.49 0.64
C PHE A 128 8.48 4.13 1.65
N GLU A 129 8.40 2.94 2.25
CA GLU A 129 9.36 2.47 3.25
C GLU A 129 10.64 1.91 2.64
N ASN A 130 10.57 1.39 1.41
CA ASN A 130 11.66 0.67 0.76
C ASN A 130 11.88 1.07 -0.71
N PRO A 131 12.02 2.37 -1.02
CA PRO A 131 12.17 2.83 -2.41
C PRO A 131 13.40 2.23 -3.12
N SER A 132 14.47 1.93 -2.37
CA SER A 132 15.70 1.35 -2.92
C SER A 132 15.54 -0.06 -3.48
N LEU A 133 14.45 -0.79 -3.17
CA LEU A 133 14.23 -2.14 -3.70
C LEU A 133 13.92 -2.17 -5.20
N LEU A 134 13.61 -1.02 -5.81
CA LEU A 134 13.38 -0.86 -7.25
C LEU A 134 14.60 -0.27 -7.98
N GLU A 135 15.63 0.14 -7.24
CA GLU A 135 16.86 0.63 -7.86
C GLU A 135 17.62 -0.55 -8.47
N VAL A 136 17.86 -0.50 -9.78
CA VAL A 136 18.72 -1.47 -10.44
C VAL A 136 20.16 -1.13 -10.04
N THR A 137 20.76 -1.93 -9.16
CA THR A 137 22.21 -1.91 -8.94
C THR A 137 22.89 -2.37 -10.23
N ASN A 138 23.36 -1.40 -11.01
CA ASN A 138 24.28 -1.64 -12.11
C ASN A 138 25.63 -2.06 -11.51
N GLU A 139 25.84 -3.37 -11.34
CA GLU A 139 27.17 -3.96 -11.16
C GLU A 139 27.75 -4.44 -12.51
#